data_AF-L5K0F6-F1
#
_entry.id   AF-L5K0F6-F1
#
_cell.length_a   1.000
_cell.length_b   1.000
_cell.length_c   1.000
_cell.angle_alpha   90.00
_cell.angle_beta   90.00
_cell.angle_gamma   90.00
#
_symmetry.space_group_name_H-M   'P 1'
#
loop_
_entity.id
_entity.type
_entity.pdbx_description
1 polymer ?
#
loop_
_entity_poly.entity_id
_entity_poly.type
_entity_poly.pdbx_seq_one_letter_code
_entity_poly.pdbx_strand_id
1 'polypeptide(L)'
;EDWNDVNPIKKKDFHQSDGDERVHDVETLPPGKVRWRDFDQDAYIAGTMVRAGQDPYARNKFNQVESDKLRMDRAVPDTRHDQCQRKQWRVDLPATSVVITFHNEARSALLRTVVR
;
A
#
# COMPACT_ATOMS: atom_id res chain seq x y z
N GLU A 1 30.79 -29.38 -15.31
CA GLU A 1 31.53 -30.22 -14.36
C GLU A 1 32.08 -29.30 -13.28
N ASP A 2 31.80 -29.67 -12.05
CA ASP A 2 32.08 -29.00 -10.77
C ASP A 2 33.58 -29.11 -10.41
N TRP A 3 34.03 -28.37 -9.40
CA TRP A 3 34.83 -28.87 -8.26
C TRP A 3 35.28 -27.69 -7.37
N ASN A 4 34.48 -27.46 -6.33
CA ASN A 4 34.85 -26.86 -5.05
C ASN A 4 36.08 -27.52 -4.39
N ASP A 5 36.79 -26.74 -3.57
CA ASP A 5 37.18 -27.04 -2.17
C ASP A 5 37.81 -25.75 -1.57
N VAL A 6 37.28 -25.02 -0.56
CA VAL A 6 36.95 -25.33 0.86
C VAL A 6 38.26 -25.59 1.65
N ASN A 7 38.69 -24.94 2.75
CA ASN A 7 38.13 -24.16 3.89
C ASN A 7 39.37 -23.66 4.75
N PRO A 8 39.29 -23.32 6.07
CA PRO A 8 38.53 -22.33 6.88
C PRO A 8 39.51 -21.52 7.80
N ILE A 9 39.03 -20.92 8.92
CA ILE A 9 39.76 -20.34 10.10
C ILE A 9 39.86 -18.79 10.04
N LYS A 10 39.33 -17.95 10.94
CA LYS A 10 38.72 -18.08 12.29
C LYS A 10 37.83 -16.85 12.54
N LYS A 11 36.71 -17.07 13.23
CA LYS A 11 35.89 -16.05 13.91
C LYS A 11 36.73 -15.16 14.82
N LYS A 12 36.44 -13.86 14.83
CA LYS A 12 36.58 -13.03 16.03
C LYS A 12 35.49 -11.96 16.04
N ASP A 13 34.52 -12.18 16.92
CA ASP A 13 33.48 -11.23 17.29
C ASP A 13 34.12 -9.98 17.91
N PHE A 14 33.73 -8.80 17.45
CA PHE A 14 33.74 -7.58 18.25
C PHE A 14 32.56 -6.71 17.82
N HIS A 15 31.61 -6.55 18.75
CA HIS A 15 30.58 -5.53 18.71
C HIS A 15 31.21 -4.14 18.58
N GLN A 16 30.82 -3.39 17.56
CA GLN A 16 30.79 -1.94 17.65
C GLN A 16 29.49 -1.47 17.01
N SER A 17 28.59 -1.05 17.90
CA SER A 17 27.35 -0.38 17.61
C SER A 17 27.67 1.03 17.12
N ASP A 18 27.55 1.27 15.82
CA ASP A 18 27.29 2.62 15.32
C ASP A 18 25.85 2.60 14.83
N GLY A 19 24.97 3.10 15.69
CA GLY A 19 23.61 3.44 15.33
C GLY A 19 23.68 4.55 14.29
N ASP A 20 23.48 4.18 13.04
CA ASP A 20 23.01 5.10 12.01
C ASP A 20 21.62 5.55 12.44
N GLU A 21 21.57 6.58 13.29
CA GLU A 21 20.40 7.41 13.51
C GLU A 21 20.03 7.99 12.15
N ARG A 22 19.20 7.24 11.41
CA ARG A 22 18.33 7.83 10.40
C ARG A 22 17.38 8.75 11.14
N VAL A 23 17.85 9.98 11.38
CA VAL A 23 17.02 11.16 11.56
C VAL A 23 16.22 11.27 10.27
N HIS A 24 15.11 10.53 10.20
CA HIS A 24 14.09 10.82 9.22
C HIS A 24 13.66 12.24 9.52
N ASP A 25 13.93 13.16 8.60
CA ASP A 25 13.24 14.44 8.53
C ASP A 25 11.75 14.17 8.73
N VAL A 26 11.26 14.45 9.94
CA VAL A 26 9.83 14.48 10.20
C VAL A 26 9.36 15.82 9.65
N GLU A 27 9.28 15.90 8.33
CA GLU A 27 8.59 17.00 7.69
C GLU A 27 7.16 16.97 8.24
N THR A 28 6.89 17.94 9.10
CA THR A 28 5.69 17.97 9.91
C THR A 28 4.56 18.35 8.97
N LEU A 29 3.63 17.42 8.74
CA LEU A 29 2.51 17.67 7.85
C LEU A 29 1.75 18.93 8.30
N PRO A 30 1.19 19.73 7.37
CA PRO A 30 0.35 20.85 7.72
C PRO A 30 -0.79 20.42 8.66
N PRO A 31 -1.27 21.29 9.56
CA PRO A 31 -2.36 20.96 10.47
C PRO A 31 -3.57 20.36 9.75
N GLY A 32 -4.06 19.22 10.25
CA GLY A 32 -5.20 18.51 9.66
C GLY A 32 -4.88 17.65 8.43
N LYS A 33 -3.60 17.50 8.06
CA LYS A 33 -3.17 16.53 7.04
C LYS A 33 -2.68 15.25 7.71
N VAL A 34 -2.97 14.11 7.07
CA VAL A 34 -2.62 12.77 7.55
C VAL A 34 -1.96 12.03 6.40
N ARG A 35 -0.88 11.29 6.66
CA ARG A 35 -0.31 10.37 5.67
C ARG A 35 -1.27 9.21 5.48
N TRP A 36 -1.39 8.67 4.28
CA TRP A 36 -2.34 7.57 4.03
C TRP A 36 -2.12 6.37 4.96
N ARG A 37 -0.87 6.09 5.37
CA ARG A 37 -0.54 4.99 6.31
C ARG A 37 -1.12 5.19 7.70
N ASP A 38 -1.37 6.43 8.07
CA ASP A 38 -1.88 6.85 9.39
C ASP A 38 -3.40 7.12 9.33
N PHE A 39 -4.06 6.88 8.18
CA PHE A 39 -5.49 7.11 7.99
C PHE A 39 -6.34 6.00 8.62
N ASP A 40 -7.34 6.37 9.42
CA ASP A 40 -8.26 5.42 10.07
C ASP A 40 -9.34 4.94 9.08
N GLN A 41 -9.05 3.81 8.44
CA GLN A 41 -9.97 3.14 7.51
C GLN A 41 -11.28 2.73 8.19
N ASP A 42 -11.21 2.17 9.40
CA ASP A 42 -12.36 1.55 10.05
C ASP A 42 -13.38 2.63 10.45
N ALA A 43 -12.91 3.73 11.03
CA ALA A 43 -13.75 4.88 11.33
C ALA A 43 -14.38 5.46 10.05
N TYR A 44 -13.62 5.53 8.96
CA TYR A 44 -14.14 6.02 7.68
C TYR A 44 -15.22 5.10 7.11
N ILE A 45 -15.06 3.78 7.12
CA ILE A 45 -16.04 2.84 6.53
C ILE A 45 -17.27 2.60 7.42
N ALA A 46 -17.11 2.67 8.75
CA ALA A 46 -18.15 2.35 9.74
C ALA A 46 -19.50 3.02 9.47
N GLY A 47 -19.49 4.27 9.02
CA GLY A 47 -20.71 5.03 8.74
C GLY A 47 -21.55 4.52 7.55
N THR A 48 -21.00 3.66 6.68
CA THR A 48 -21.65 3.19 5.46
C THR A 48 -21.79 1.69 5.35
N MET A 49 -21.38 0.93 6.36
CA MET A 49 -21.43 -0.54 6.35
C MET A 49 -22.85 -1.05 6.07
N VAL A 50 -22.92 -2.18 5.37
CA VAL A 50 -24.18 -2.90 5.13
C VAL A 50 -24.65 -3.51 6.44
N ARG A 51 -25.90 -3.27 6.82
CA ARG A 51 -26.46 -3.82 8.05
C ARG A 51 -26.87 -5.29 7.84
N ALA A 52 -26.88 -6.06 8.93
CA ALA A 52 -27.35 -7.44 8.90
C ALA A 52 -28.75 -7.54 8.28
N GLY A 53 -28.93 -8.49 7.36
CA GLY A 53 -30.19 -8.72 6.64
C GLY A 53 -30.43 -7.79 5.43
N GLN A 54 -29.56 -6.82 5.15
CA GLN A 54 -29.65 -6.01 3.94
C GLN A 54 -28.92 -6.66 2.76
N ASP A 55 -29.40 -6.40 1.55
CA ASP A 55 -28.73 -6.83 0.32
C ASP A 55 -27.41 -6.04 0.12
N PRO A 56 -26.25 -6.72 0.10
CA PRO A 56 -24.95 -6.06 -0.08
C PRO A 56 -24.72 -5.48 -1.47
N TYR A 57 -25.55 -5.81 -2.46
CA TYR A 57 -25.45 -5.31 -3.85
C TYR A 57 -26.37 -4.11 -4.12
N ALA A 58 -27.33 -3.82 -3.24
CA ALA A 58 -28.40 -2.86 -3.50
C ALA A 58 -27.86 -1.46 -3.89
N ARG A 59 -26.83 -0.98 -3.18
CA ARG A 59 -26.28 0.38 -3.33
C ARG A 59 -25.36 0.53 -4.55
N ASN A 60 -24.35 -0.33 -4.66
CA ASN A 60 -23.23 -0.13 -5.59
C ASN A 60 -23.14 -1.19 -6.70
N LYS A 61 -24.09 -2.14 -6.76
CA LYS A 61 -24.14 -3.24 -7.75
C LYS A 61 -22.91 -4.17 -7.74
N PHE A 62 -22.10 -4.09 -6.70
CA PHE A 62 -21.09 -5.08 -6.31
C PHE A 62 -21.26 -5.41 -4.83
N ASN A 63 -20.60 -6.47 -4.35
CA ASN A 63 -20.70 -6.89 -2.96
C ASN A 63 -19.96 -5.92 -2.03
N GLN A 64 -20.70 -5.00 -1.40
CA GLN A 64 -20.11 -4.01 -0.51
C GLN A 64 -19.52 -4.66 0.75
N VAL A 65 -20.14 -5.71 1.29
CA VAL A 65 -19.63 -6.42 2.47
C VAL A 65 -18.23 -6.99 2.21
N GLU A 66 -18.00 -7.59 1.04
CA GLU A 66 -16.66 -8.08 0.68
C GLU A 66 -15.67 -6.93 0.41
N SER A 67 -16.11 -5.82 -0.18
CA SER A 67 -15.24 -4.65 -0.35
C SER A 67 -14.80 -4.04 0.98
N ASP A 68 -15.70 -3.97 1.96
CA ASP A 68 -15.46 -3.36 3.27
C ASP A 68 -14.49 -4.19 4.14
N LYS A 69 -14.40 -5.50 3.91
CA LYS A 69 -13.42 -6.40 4.57
C LYS A 69 -11.98 -6.20 4.12
N LEU A 70 -11.77 -5.61 2.94
CA LEU A 70 -10.44 -5.47 2.36
C LEU A 70 -9.71 -4.27 2.97
N ARG A 71 -8.42 -4.44 3.25
CA ARG A 71 -7.53 -3.32 3.56
C ARG A 71 -7.46 -2.33 2.40
N MET A 72 -7.34 -1.05 2.70
CA MET A 72 -7.20 0.03 1.72
C MET A 72 -5.95 -0.13 0.86
N ASP A 73 -4.91 -0.78 1.40
CA ASP A 73 -3.62 -1.04 0.76
C ASP A 73 -3.41 -2.52 0.38
N ARG A 74 -4.50 -3.27 0.14
CA ARG A 74 -4.40 -4.72 -0.18
C ARG A 74 -3.43 -4.99 -1.34
N ALA A 75 -2.65 -6.06 -1.22
CA ALA A 75 -1.81 -6.52 -2.32
C ALA A 75 -2.67 -7.00 -3.50
N VAL A 76 -2.20 -6.73 -4.71
CA VAL A 76 -2.77 -7.22 -5.97
C VAL A 76 -1.67 -7.96 -6.72
N PRO A 77 -1.92 -9.18 -7.24
CA PRO A 77 -0.93 -9.91 -8.03
C PRO A 77 -0.45 -9.10 -9.22
N ASP A 78 0.85 -9.18 -9.53
CA ASP A 78 1.38 -8.58 -10.75
C ASP A 78 0.98 -9.42 -11.97
N THR A 79 0.09 -8.90 -12.79
CA THR A 79 -0.39 -9.55 -14.02
C THR A 79 0.34 -9.06 -15.27
N ARG A 80 1.42 -8.28 -15.13
CA ARG A 80 2.17 -7.74 -16.27
C ARG A 80 3.05 -8.84 -16.88
N HIS A 81 3.27 -8.76 -18.19
CA HIS A 81 4.21 -9.63 -18.90
C HIS A 81 5.64 -9.44 -18.38
N ASP A 82 6.46 -10.50 -18.37
CA ASP A 82 7.84 -10.48 -17.82
C ASP A 82 8.71 -9.36 -18.41
N GLN A 83 8.52 -9.04 -19.69
CA GLN A 83 9.26 -7.95 -20.33
C GLN A 83 8.95 -6.57 -19.72
N CYS A 84 7.75 -6.35 -19.17
CA CYS A 84 7.39 -5.11 -18.50
C CYS A 84 8.14 -4.93 -17.17
N GLN A 85 8.45 -6.02 -16.48
CA GLN A 85 9.20 -5.98 -15.22
C GLN A 85 10.67 -5.61 -15.44
N ARG A 86 11.22 -5.93 -16.63
CA ARG A 86 12.61 -5.63 -17.02
C ARG A 86 12.79 -4.23 -17.60
N LYS A 87 11.70 -3.50 -17.84
CA LYS A 87 11.76 -2.16 -18.42
C LYS A 87 12.19 -1.15 -17.36
N GLN A 88 13.28 -0.44 -17.64
CA GLN A 88 13.68 0.72 -16.85
C GLN A 88 12.89 1.94 -17.30
N TRP A 89 12.27 2.63 -16.34
CA TRP A 89 11.52 3.85 -16.58
C TRP A 89 12.39 5.06 -16.25
N ARG A 90 12.21 6.12 -17.04
CA ARG A 90 12.79 7.43 -16.72
C ARG A 90 12.22 7.95 -15.42
N VAL A 91 13.07 8.60 -14.62
CA VAL A 91 12.66 9.23 -13.35
C VAL A 91 12.15 10.66 -13.54
N ASP A 92 12.49 11.29 -14.66
CA ASP A 92 12.17 12.67 -15.01
C ASP A 92 10.88 12.78 -15.85
N LEU A 93 9.86 12.02 -15.47
CA LEU A 93 8.54 12.09 -16.09
C LEU A 93 7.77 13.32 -15.58
N PRO A 94 6.94 13.97 -16.42
CA PRO A 94 6.13 15.08 -15.98
C PRO A 94 5.14 14.63 -14.90
N ALA A 95 4.94 15.49 -13.89
CA ALA A 95 3.90 15.27 -12.90
C ALA A 95 2.51 15.24 -13.57
N THR A 96 1.60 14.46 -13.00
CA THR A 96 0.23 14.32 -13.50
C THR A 96 -0.78 14.66 -12.42
N SER A 97 -1.94 15.18 -12.84
CA SER A 97 -3.10 15.33 -11.97
C SER A 97 -4.06 14.17 -12.22
N VAL A 98 -4.35 13.39 -11.17
CA VAL A 98 -5.33 12.31 -11.24
C VAL A 98 -6.69 12.87 -10.83
N VAL A 99 -7.66 12.86 -11.75
CA VAL A 99 -9.03 13.34 -11.49
C VAL A 99 -9.95 12.13 -11.29
N ILE A 100 -10.61 12.06 -10.13
CA ILE A 100 -11.56 10.99 -9.78
C ILE A 100 -12.93 11.63 -9.54
N THR A 101 -13.87 11.38 -10.45
CA THR A 101 -15.27 11.79 -10.29
C THR A 101 -16.07 10.62 -9.71
N PHE A 102 -16.87 10.85 -8.67
CA PHE A 102 -17.69 9.82 -8.06
C PHE A 102 -19.09 10.34 -7.72
N HIS A 103 -20.05 9.43 -7.67
CA HIS A 103 -21.39 9.73 -7.16
C HIS A 103 -21.85 8.55 -6.30
N ASN A 104 -22.11 8.79 -5.01
CA ASN A 104 -22.58 7.78 -4.05
C ASN A 104 -21.75 6.48 -4.00
N GLU A 105 -20.44 6.56 -4.27
CA GLU A 105 -19.54 5.40 -4.28
C GLU A 105 -19.34 4.79 -2.87
N ALA A 106 -19.05 3.48 -2.81
CA ALA A 106 -18.70 2.83 -1.56
C ALA A 106 -17.39 3.40 -0.99
N ARG A 107 -17.40 3.73 0.32
CA ARG A 107 -16.23 4.29 1.01
C ARG A 107 -14.98 3.42 0.88
N SER A 108 -15.11 2.11 1.03
CA SER A 108 -14.00 1.15 0.90
C SER A 108 -13.41 1.13 -0.51
N ALA A 109 -14.25 1.19 -1.54
CA ALA A 109 -13.80 1.19 -2.93
C ALA A 109 -13.11 2.50 -3.30
N LEU A 110 -13.70 3.64 -2.95
CA LEU A 110 -13.13 4.96 -3.22
C LEU A 110 -11.78 5.14 -2.51
N LEU A 111 -11.69 4.78 -1.23
CA LEU A 111 -10.44 4.89 -0.47
C LEU A 111 -9.31 4.06 -1.10
N ARG A 112 -9.61 2.82 -1.51
CA ARG A 112 -8.64 1.93 -2.16
C ARG A 112 -8.20 2.40 -3.55
N THR A 113 -8.99 3.25 -4.23
CA THR A 113 -8.54 3.91 -5.47
C THR A 113 -7.50 5.00 -5.18
N VAL A 114 -7.62 5.68 -4.04
CA VAL A 114 -6.69 6.74 -3.62
C VAL A 114 -5.41 6.15 -3.02
N VAL A 115 -5.52 5.06 -2.27
CA VAL A 115 -4.39 4.45 -1.56
C VAL A 115 -3.67 3.46 -2.48
N ARG A 116 -2.50 3.87 -2.99
CA ARG A 116 -1.51 3.00 -3.64
C ARG A 116 -0.10 3.57 -3.53
#